data_AF-A0A4Q1HRJ2-F1
#
_entry.id   AF-A0A4Q1HRJ2-F1
#
_cell.length_a   1.000
_cell.length_b   1.000
_cell.length_c   1.000
_cell.angle_alpha   90.00
_cell.angle_beta   90.00
_cell.angle_gamma   90.00
#
_symmetry.space_group_name_H-M   'P 1'
#
loop_
_entity.id
_entity.type
_entity.pdbx_description
1 polymer ?
#
loop_
_entity_poly.entity_id
_entity_poly.type
_entity_poly.pdbx_seq_one_letter_code
_entity_poly.pdbx_strand_id
1 'polypeptide(L)'
;MFLCFGNLILSLAATLFIPPASAYALCTALYAALVVIELRCGIRSPISITLLLLYAGLLVLAFNGYPVRDYAGVLIFSWLTLLTGVLLLRKKPFTIFYSKARGMKPLHYTVSTLWCTVYACCLLCHALRFPRAYFLVVPYLLCIACALCTIFLHLCWFGRRHALQSSFAIGAYRFRRVHVDADGFDRFCRFYARQIVPPDDNRKADDLARAIAAMERELGRDACIFIAERGQEIVGCIRCILDRKQRPFPMETDMRLCFAPLRRSGRLLYIGRLAVDAAYRDRPDVLNGLFKCFVDLALSRDISFVVAEGLASRLPAYRKLGFEPMFASTDPRHSIRMSLGYDCHPIYLNFARLVFLQGSAAPDRYGFAGFVNRYLAERWFKRKALANILRPSGRWPWRFDLKQIHAAR
;
A
#
# COMPACT_ATOMS: atom_id res chain seq x y z
N MET A 1 -5.77 15.13 -3.31
CA MET A 1 -6.52 14.72 -2.08
C MET A 1 -6.35 15.74 -0.96
N PHE A 2 -5.19 15.88 -0.32
CA PHE A 2 -5.01 16.82 0.80
C PHE A 2 -5.20 18.29 0.41
N LEU A 3 -4.64 18.73 -0.71
CA LEU A 3 -4.88 20.08 -1.25
C LEU A 3 -6.36 20.33 -1.54
N CYS A 4 -7.05 19.36 -2.15
CA CYS A 4 -8.49 19.45 -2.42
C CYS A 4 -9.29 19.53 -1.11
N PHE A 5 -8.89 18.79 -0.06
CA PHE A 5 -9.55 18.82 1.24
C PHE A 5 -9.32 20.15 1.98
N GLY A 6 -8.09 20.67 1.97
CA GLY A 6 -7.79 21.99 2.51
C GLY A 6 -8.57 23.09 1.79
N ASN A 7 -8.65 23.02 0.45
CA ASN A 7 -9.46 23.95 -0.34
C ASN A 7 -10.96 23.84 0.02
N LEU A 8 -11.49 22.61 0.16
CA LEU A 8 -12.86 22.40 0.61
C LEU A 8 -13.10 23.08 1.98
N ILE A 9 -12.28 22.81 2.99
CA ILE A 9 -12.45 23.42 4.32
C ILE A 9 -12.41 24.95 4.26
N LEU A 10 -11.42 25.52 3.56
CA LEU A 10 -11.28 26.97 3.43
C LEU A 10 -12.46 27.60 2.69
N SER A 11 -12.93 26.97 1.62
CA SER A 11 -14.11 27.45 0.87
C SER A 11 -15.37 27.41 1.73
N LEU A 12 -15.56 26.31 2.48
CA LEU A 12 -16.70 26.16 3.39
C LEU A 12 -16.65 27.20 4.51
N ALA A 13 -15.49 27.40 5.14
CA ALA A 13 -15.29 28.43 6.16
C ALA A 13 -15.55 29.85 5.62
N ALA A 14 -15.05 30.16 4.42
CA ALA A 14 -15.28 31.45 3.79
C ALA A 14 -16.78 31.72 3.59
N THR A 15 -17.55 30.73 3.12
CA THR A 15 -19.01 30.90 2.92
C THR A 15 -19.80 31.08 4.22
N LEU A 16 -19.28 30.62 5.35
CA LEU A 16 -19.93 30.73 6.67
C LEU A 16 -19.62 32.04 7.38
N PHE A 17 -18.36 32.47 7.36
CA PHE A 17 -17.86 33.52 8.25
C PHE A 17 -17.60 34.86 7.57
N ILE A 18 -17.63 34.91 6.24
CA ILE A 18 -17.26 36.10 5.45
C ILE A 18 -18.49 36.59 4.66
N PRO A 19 -18.64 37.91 4.40
CA PRO A 19 -19.67 38.43 3.52
C PRO A 19 -19.67 37.75 2.12
N PRO A 20 -20.85 37.53 1.51
CA PRO A 20 -20.99 36.68 0.32
C PRO A 20 -20.07 37.05 -0.86
N ALA A 21 -19.96 38.33 -1.21
CA ALA A 21 -19.11 38.78 -2.32
C ALA A 21 -17.63 38.44 -2.08
N SER A 22 -17.13 38.73 -0.87
CA SER A 22 -15.76 38.40 -0.47
C SER A 22 -15.54 36.89 -0.34
N ALA A 23 -16.53 36.14 0.14
CA ALA A 23 -16.48 34.68 0.21
C ALA A 23 -16.39 34.03 -1.17
N TYR A 24 -17.20 34.47 -2.14
CA TYR A 24 -17.16 33.96 -3.52
C TYR A 24 -15.89 34.36 -4.25
N ALA A 25 -15.35 35.56 -4.00
CA ALA A 25 -14.05 35.98 -4.52
C ALA A 25 -12.93 35.06 -4.00
N LEU A 26 -12.91 34.78 -2.70
CA LEU A 26 -11.93 33.87 -2.10
C LEU A 26 -12.08 32.44 -2.63
N CYS A 27 -13.30 31.90 -2.73
CA CYS A 27 -13.54 30.57 -3.28
C CYS A 27 -13.09 30.47 -4.74
N THR A 28 -13.39 31.48 -5.56
CA THR A 28 -12.93 31.57 -6.96
C THR A 28 -11.40 31.54 -7.02
N ALA A 29 -10.71 32.33 -6.20
CA ALA A 29 -9.25 32.34 -6.15
C ALA A 29 -8.65 30.99 -5.73
N LEU A 30 -9.22 30.35 -4.70
CA LEU A 30 -8.78 29.04 -4.23
C LEU A 30 -8.97 27.95 -5.29
N TYR A 31 -10.12 27.90 -5.96
CA TYR A 31 -10.36 26.96 -7.04
C TYR A 31 -9.53 27.25 -8.30
N ALA A 32 -9.26 28.53 -8.61
CA ALA A 32 -8.34 28.89 -9.69
C ALA A 32 -6.94 28.37 -9.41
N ALA A 33 -6.41 28.59 -8.20
CA ALA A 33 -5.13 28.05 -7.78
C ALA A 33 -5.11 26.51 -7.83
N LEU A 34 -6.18 25.85 -7.37
CA LEU A 34 -6.30 24.39 -7.42
C LEU A 34 -6.29 23.87 -8.87
N VAL A 35 -7.06 24.47 -9.78
CA VAL A 35 -7.11 24.09 -11.19
C VAL A 35 -5.75 24.28 -11.86
N VAL A 36 -5.05 25.39 -11.58
CA VAL A 36 -3.69 25.63 -12.10
C VAL A 36 -2.73 24.53 -11.64
N ILE A 37 -2.76 24.17 -10.35
CA ILE A 37 -1.92 23.09 -9.80
C ILE A 37 -2.28 21.74 -10.44
N GLU A 38 -3.57 21.42 -10.56
CA GLU A 38 -4.04 20.18 -11.18
C GLU A 38 -3.56 20.07 -12.63
N LEU A 39 -3.70 21.14 -13.41
CA LEU A 39 -3.23 21.19 -14.81
C LEU A 39 -1.72 21.02 -14.92
N ARG A 40 -0.93 21.65 -14.03
CA ARG A 40 0.53 21.45 -13.95
C ARG A 40 0.91 20.00 -13.64
N CYS A 41 0.09 19.31 -12.84
CA CYS A 41 0.24 17.86 -12.58
C CYS A 41 -0.38 16.98 -13.68
N GLY A 42 -0.88 17.56 -14.77
CA GLY A 42 -1.55 16.87 -15.87
C GLY A 42 -2.89 16.26 -15.50
N ILE A 43 -3.52 16.71 -14.40
CA ILE A 43 -4.85 16.29 -13.93
C ILE A 43 -5.88 17.28 -14.49
N ARG A 44 -6.97 16.76 -15.05
CA ARG A 44 -8.11 17.56 -15.49
C ARG A 44 -9.35 17.10 -14.72
N SER A 45 -9.63 17.75 -13.59
CA SER A 45 -10.78 17.40 -12.75
C SER A 45 -12.03 18.16 -13.19
N PRO A 46 -13.11 17.47 -13.63
CA PRO A 46 -14.37 18.12 -13.95
C PRO A 46 -14.96 18.86 -12.74
N ILE A 47 -14.75 18.36 -11.53
CA ILE A 47 -15.28 18.98 -10.30
C ILE A 47 -14.58 20.31 -10.02
N SER A 48 -13.25 20.35 -10.02
CA SER A 48 -12.50 21.57 -9.71
C SER A 48 -12.78 22.68 -10.74
N ILE A 49 -12.83 22.32 -12.02
CA ILE A 49 -13.12 23.27 -13.11
C ILE A 49 -14.55 23.81 -13.02
N THR A 50 -15.54 22.95 -12.79
CA THR A 50 -16.92 23.40 -12.73
C THR A 50 -17.23 24.20 -11.46
N LEU A 51 -16.63 23.85 -10.32
CA LEU A 51 -16.74 24.66 -9.10
C LEU A 51 -16.10 26.03 -9.26
N LEU A 52 -14.96 26.14 -9.96
CA LEU A 52 -14.38 27.44 -10.32
C LEU A 52 -15.37 28.31 -11.10
N LEU A 53 -15.97 27.76 -12.17
CA LEU A 53 -16.94 28.49 -12.99
C LEU A 53 -18.19 28.88 -12.19
N LEU A 54 -18.64 28.01 -11.31
CA LEU A 54 -19.83 28.25 -10.50
C LEU A 54 -19.59 29.32 -9.43
N TYR A 55 -18.45 29.32 -8.74
CA TYR A 55 -18.09 30.41 -7.82
C TYR A 55 -17.85 31.73 -8.54
N ALA A 56 -17.23 31.71 -9.73
CA ALA A 56 -17.07 32.92 -10.56
C ALA A 56 -18.43 33.49 -10.98
N GLY A 57 -19.38 32.65 -11.39
CA GLY A 57 -20.74 33.07 -11.72
C GLY A 57 -21.48 33.66 -10.50
N LEU A 58 -21.39 33.01 -9.34
CA LEU A 58 -21.97 33.52 -8.09
C LEU A 58 -21.35 34.88 -7.68
N LEU A 59 -20.05 35.07 -7.89
CA LEU A 59 -19.37 36.34 -7.64
C LEU A 59 -19.92 37.45 -8.55
N VAL A 60 -20.03 37.20 -9.86
CA VAL A 60 -20.59 38.18 -10.81
C VAL A 60 -22.02 38.55 -10.43
N LEU A 61 -22.87 37.57 -10.10
CA LEU A 61 -24.24 37.84 -9.67
C LEU A 61 -24.31 38.63 -8.36
N ALA A 62 -23.45 38.31 -7.38
CA ALA A 62 -23.36 39.04 -6.13
C ALA A 62 -22.89 40.50 -6.34
N PHE A 63 -21.96 40.73 -7.27
CA PHE A 63 -21.48 42.07 -7.60
C PHE A 63 -22.55 42.93 -8.30
N ASN A 64 -23.44 42.29 -9.06
CA ASN A 64 -24.59 42.95 -9.69
C ASN A 64 -25.82 43.10 -8.77
N GLY A 65 -25.68 42.85 -7.46
CA GLY A 65 -26.73 43.10 -6.48
C GLY A 65 -27.84 42.04 -6.41
N TYR A 66 -27.69 40.89 -7.07
CA TYR A 66 -28.69 39.81 -6.97
C TYR A 66 -28.60 39.09 -5.61
N PRO A 67 -29.73 38.78 -4.95
CA PRO A 67 -29.76 38.11 -3.65
C PRO A 67 -29.52 36.59 -3.78
N VAL A 68 -28.33 36.19 -4.21
CA VAL A 68 -27.99 34.79 -4.52
C VAL A 68 -27.66 33.94 -3.29
N ARG A 69 -27.49 34.57 -2.11
CA ARG A 69 -27.02 33.92 -0.88
C ARG A 69 -27.91 32.73 -0.47
N ASP A 70 -29.22 32.90 -0.56
CA ASP A 70 -30.18 31.89 -0.09
C ASP A 70 -30.31 30.69 -1.05
N TYR A 71 -29.85 30.86 -2.29
CA TYR A 71 -29.94 29.85 -3.35
C TYR A 71 -28.61 29.20 -3.69
N ALA A 72 -27.48 29.79 -3.27
CA ALA A 72 -26.13 29.32 -3.59
C ALA A 72 -25.92 27.85 -3.20
N GLY A 73 -26.36 27.44 -2.01
CA GLY A 73 -26.27 26.04 -1.56
C GLY A 73 -27.06 25.08 -2.47
N VAL A 74 -28.29 25.43 -2.81
CA VAL A 74 -29.13 24.63 -3.74
C VAL A 74 -28.45 24.51 -5.10
N LEU A 75 -27.94 25.61 -5.66
CA LEU A 75 -27.26 25.63 -6.96
C LEU A 75 -25.99 24.76 -6.96
N ILE A 76 -25.11 24.96 -5.96
CA ILE A 76 -23.86 24.20 -5.81
C ILE A 76 -24.14 22.71 -5.67
N PHE A 77 -24.99 22.31 -4.73
CA PHE A 77 -25.23 20.89 -4.45
C PHE A 77 -26.07 20.20 -5.52
N SER A 78 -26.99 20.91 -6.20
CA SER A 78 -27.69 20.38 -7.38
C SER A 78 -26.69 20.05 -8.47
N TRP A 79 -25.80 21.00 -8.79
CA TRP A 79 -24.79 20.81 -9.81
C TRP A 79 -23.81 19.68 -9.47
N LEU A 80 -23.31 19.63 -8.24
CA LEU A 80 -22.40 18.58 -7.79
C LEU A 80 -23.05 17.20 -7.80
N THR A 81 -24.31 17.09 -7.37
CA THR A 81 -25.06 15.83 -7.40
C THR A 81 -25.25 15.36 -8.84
N LEU A 82 -25.70 16.26 -9.73
CA LEU A 82 -25.89 15.96 -11.15
C LEU A 82 -24.58 15.54 -11.81
N LEU A 83 -23.51 16.32 -11.64
CA LEU A 83 -22.21 16.05 -12.25
C LEU A 83 -21.63 14.71 -11.76
N THR A 84 -21.64 14.46 -10.45
CA THR A 84 -21.12 13.20 -9.90
C THR A 84 -21.98 12.00 -10.30
N GLY A 85 -23.32 12.15 -10.32
CA GLY A 85 -24.25 11.13 -10.79
C GLY A 85 -24.04 10.77 -12.26
N VAL A 86 -23.97 11.76 -13.15
CA VAL A 86 -23.71 11.54 -14.58
C VAL A 86 -22.35 10.86 -14.81
N LEU A 87 -21.31 11.27 -14.07
CA LEU A 87 -19.99 10.65 -14.13
C LEU A 87 -20.02 9.18 -13.67
N LEU A 88 -20.76 8.87 -12.60
CA LEU A 88 -20.98 7.51 -12.11
C LEU A 88 -21.74 6.66 -13.15
N LEU A 89 -22.83 7.18 -13.73
CA LEU A 89 -23.62 6.51 -14.77
C LEU A 89 -22.78 6.21 -16.02
N ARG A 90 -21.87 7.12 -16.40
CA ARG A 90 -20.92 6.93 -17.50
C ARG A 90 -19.73 6.03 -17.14
N LYS A 91 -19.77 5.32 -16.00
CA LYS A 91 -18.71 4.42 -15.51
C LYS A 91 -17.36 5.13 -15.33
N LYS A 92 -17.37 6.43 -15.03
CA LYS A 92 -16.18 7.28 -14.83
C LYS A 92 -16.25 7.97 -13.46
N PRO A 93 -16.06 7.24 -12.35
CA PRO A 93 -16.03 7.85 -11.02
C PRO A 93 -15.00 8.98 -10.97
N PHE A 94 -15.40 10.15 -10.47
CA PHE A 94 -14.59 11.37 -10.58
C PHE A 94 -13.23 11.27 -9.87
N THR A 95 -13.11 10.41 -8.87
CA THR A 95 -11.85 10.19 -8.19
C THR A 95 -10.79 9.49 -9.05
N ILE A 96 -11.17 8.88 -10.18
CA ILE A 96 -10.23 8.28 -11.16
C ILE A 96 -9.37 9.35 -11.85
N PHE A 97 -9.87 10.57 -12.03
CA PHE A 97 -9.11 11.66 -12.65
C PHE A 97 -7.83 11.98 -11.86
N TYR A 98 -7.83 11.70 -10.55
CA TYR A 98 -6.69 11.88 -9.65
C TYR A 98 -5.76 10.67 -9.56
N SER A 99 -6.08 9.54 -10.21
CA SER A 99 -5.31 8.29 -10.10
C SER A 99 -4.84 7.69 -11.42
N LYS A 100 -4.98 8.39 -12.57
CA LYS A 100 -4.48 8.01 -13.93
C LYS A 100 -4.08 6.52 -14.06
N ALA A 101 -5.08 5.65 -14.17
CA ALA A 101 -4.95 4.19 -14.37
C ALA A 101 -4.31 3.36 -13.24
N ARG A 102 -3.86 3.96 -12.14
CA ARG A 102 -3.12 3.30 -11.04
C ARG A 102 -3.97 2.99 -9.79
N GLY A 103 -5.28 3.22 -9.86
CA GLY A 103 -6.19 3.03 -8.72
C GLY A 103 -7.08 1.79 -8.80
N MET A 104 -7.43 1.23 -7.64
CA MET A 104 -8.44 0.17 -7.56
C MET A 104 -9.81 0.72 -7.95
N LYS A 105 -10.39 0.24 -9.05
CA LYS A 105 -11.70 0.68 -9.54
C LYS A 105 -12.80 0.62 -8.44
N PRO A 106 -13.00 -0.50 -7.70
CA PRO A 106 -13.98 -0.56 -6.61
C PRO A 106 -13.87 0.56 -5.57
N LEU A 107 -12.66 0.93 -5.18
CA LEU A 107 -12.41 2.00 -4.22
C LEU A 107 -12.89 3.35 -4.77
N HIS A 108 -12.56 3.65 -6.03
CA HIS A 108 -12.98 4.88 -6.70
C HIS A 108 -14.50 4.98 -6.88
N TYR A 109 -15.16 3.86 -7.20
CA TYR A 109 -16.63 3.81 -7.25
C TYR A 109 -17.24 4.06 -5.89
N THR A 110 -16.73 3.40 -4.85
CA THR A 110 -17.26 3.54 -3.48
C THR A 110 -17.14 4.98 -3.00
N VAL A 111 -15.96 5.59 -3.15
CA VAL A 111 -15.72 6.99 -2.75
C VAL A 111 -16.60 7.94 -3.56
N SER A 112 -16.71 7.74 -4.88
CA SER A 112 -17.53 8.65 -5.70
C SER A 112 -19.02 8.53 -5.40
N THR A 113 -19.50 7.32 -5.07
CA THR A 113 -20.88 7.07 -4.64
C THR A 113 -21.16 7.72 -3.28
N LEU A 114 -20.22 7.63 -2.34
CA LEU A 114 -20.30 8.29 -1.04
C LEU A 114 -20.46 9.81 -1.21
N TRP A 115 -19.61 10.43 -2.03
CA TRP A 115 -19.70 11.87 -2.32
C TRP A 115 -21.01 12.25 -3.01
N CYS A 116 -21.47 11.47 -3.99
CA CYS A 116 -22.74 11.71 -4.66
C CYS A 116 -23.92 11.67 -3.67
N THR A 117 -23.92 10.68 -2.76
CA THR A 117 -24.94 10.56 -1.71
C THR A 117 -24.89 11.74 -0.75
N VAL A 118 -23.70 12.15 -0.32
CA VAL A 118 -23.52 13.31 0.56
C VAL A 118 -24.00 14.60 -0.11
N TYR A 119 -23.67 14.81 -1.39
CA TYR A 119 -24.18 15.97 -2.13
C TYR A 119 -25.70 15.96 -2.27
N ALA A 120 -26.31 14.80 -2.51
CA ALA A 120 -27.77 14.67 -2.55
C ALA A 120 -28.42 14.96 -1.18
N CYS A 121 -27.81 14.49 -0.09
CA CYS A 121 -28.26 14.83 1.27
C CYS A 121 -28.12 16.32 1.56
N CYS A 122 -26.99 16.95 1.20
CA CYS A 122 -26.80 18.39 1.34
C CYS A 122 -27.81 19.20 0.52
N LEU A 123 -28.11 18.75 -0.69
CA LEU A 123 -29.16 19.33 -1.53
C LEU A 123 -30.53 19.20 -0.87
N LEU A 124 -30.88 18.02 -0.36
CA LEU A 124 -32.15 17.77 0.31
C LEU A 124 -32.29 18.63 1.56
N CYS A 125 -31.21 18.79 2.34
CA CYS A 125 -31.17 19.80 3.39
C CYS A 125 -31.55 21.14 2.77
N HIS A 126 -30.71 21.72 1.91
CA HIS A 126 -30.93 23.05 1.32
C HIS A 126 -32.33 23.28 0.70
N ALA A 127 -32.91 22.28 0.05
CA ALA A 127 -34.25 22.34 -0.55
C ALA A 127 -35.38 22.37 0.48
N LEU A 128 -35.26 21.62 1.58
CA LEU A 128 -36.28 21.56 2.64
C LEU A 128 -36.25 22.78 3.57
N ARG A 129 -35.33 23.73 3.38
CA ARG A 129 -35.20 24.99 4.13
C ARG A 129 -35.51 24.82 5.63
N PHE A 130 -34.91 23.82 6.29
CA PHE A 130 -35.22 23.52 7.69
C PHE A 130 -34.99 24.78 8.55
N PRO A 131 -35.96 25.16 9.41
CA PRO A 131 -36.12 26.55 9.87
C PRO A 131 -35.16 26.99 11.00
N ARG A 132 -33.94 26.44 11.12
CA ARG A 132 -33.00 26.76 12.22
C ARG A 132 -31.56 26.93 11.75
N ALA A 133 -30.78 27.78 12.43
CA ALA A 133 -29.36 28.07 12.12
C ALA A 133 -28.44 26.83 12.02
N TYR A 134 -28.78 25.73 12.72
CA TYR A 134 -28.09 24.42 12.58
C TYR A 134 -28.02 23.90 11.14
N PHE A 135 -28.97 24.33 10.30
CA PHE A 135 -29.08 23.93 8.91
C PHE A 135 -27.94 24.40 8.01
N LEU A 136 -27.32 25.55 8.32
CA LEU A 136 -26.10 25.95 7.64
C LEU A 136 -25.01 24.93 7.94
N VAL A 137 -24.84 24.56 9.22
CA VAL A 137 -23.75 23.71 9.72
C VAL A 137 -23.82 22.24 9.24
N VAL A 138 -25.02 21.67 9.09
CA VAL A 138 -25.20 20.24 8.77
C VAL A 138 -24.56 19.82 7.43
N PRO A 139 -24.82 20.48 6.28
CA PRO A 139 -24.13 20.20 5.02
C PRO A 139 -22.61 20.28 5.12
N TYR A 140 -22.07 21.21 5.93
CA TYR A 140 -20.63 21.33 6.16
C TYR A 140 -20.08 20.12 6.91
N LEU A 141 -20.74 19.71 8.00
CA LEU A 141 -20.34 18.53 8.76
C LEU A 141 -20.39 17.26 7.91
N LEU A 142 -21.42 17.11 7.06
CA LEU A 142 -21.52 15.99 6.12
C LEU A 142 -20.36 15.97 5.12
N CYS A 143 -20.02 17.12 4.52
CA CYS A 143 -18.88 17.24 3.61
C CYS A 143 -17.54 16.93 4.29
N ILE A 144 -17.32 17.43 5.52
CA ILE A 144 -16.10 17.16 6.30
C ILE A 144 -16.03 15.67 6.66
N ALA A 145 -17.12 15.08 7.16
CA ALA A 145 -17.18 13.66 7.50
C ALA A 145 -16.92 12.77 6.26
N CYS A 146 -17.49 13.11 5.11
CA CYS A 146 -17.26 12.42 3.85
C CYS A 146 -15.78 12.50 3.40
N ALA A 147 -15.16 13.67 3.56
CA ALA A 147 -13.75 13.84 3.24
C ALA A 147 -12.84 13.05 4.19
N LEU A 148 -13.12 13.05 5.50
CA LEU A 148 -12.41 12.21 6.48
C LEU A 148 -12.58 10.71 6.17
N CYS A 149 -13.80 10.29 5.82
CA CYS A 149 -14.08 8.92 5.38
C CYS A 149 -13.29 8.58 4.10
N THR A 150 -13.22 9.49 3.14
CA THR A 150 -12.42 9.33 1.91
C THR A 150 -10.93 9.13 2.22
N ILE A 151 -10.38 9.93 3.13
CA ILE A 151 -9.00 9.79 3.61
C ILE A 151 -8.80 8.44 4.28
N PHE A 152 -9.74 8.03 5.14
CA PHE A 152 -9.71 6.73 5.82
C PHE A 152 -9.74 5.55 4.84
N LEU A 153 -10.60 5.58 3.82
CA LEU A 153 -10.70 4.50 2.83
C LEU A 153 -9.41 4.37 1.99
N HIS A 154 -8.83 5.51 1.59
CA HIS A 154 -7.61 5.52 0.79
C HIS A 154 -6.33 5.23 1.58
N LEU A 155 -6.27 5.61 2.85
CA LEU A 155 -5.05 5.51 3.65
C LEU A 155 -5.10 4.41 4.70
N CYS A 156 -6.26 4.00 5.20
CA CYS A 156 -6.35 3.09 6.34
C CYS A 156 -6.88 1.72 5.92
N TRP A 157 -8.14 1.66 5.50
CA TRP A 157 -8.84 0.38 5.33
C TRP A 157 -9.96 0.44 4.30
N PHE A 158 -10.10 -0.62 3.50
CA PHE A 158 -11.16 -0.77 2.50
C PHE A 158 -11.66 -2.23 2.47
N GLY A 159 -12.38 -2.66 3.50
CA GLY A 159 -12.96 -4.00 3.53
C GLY A 159 -11.96 -5.13 3.86
N ARG A 160 -12.47 -6.24 4.43
CA ARG A 160 -11.66 -7.43 4.73
C ARG A 160 -11.12 -8.13 3.48
N ARG A 161 -11.86 -8.09 2.37
CA ARG A 161 -11.46 -8.70 1.08
C ARG A 161 -10.20 -8.09 0.47
N HIS A 162 -9.90 -6.83 0.81
CA HIS A 162 -8.72 -6.12 0.29
C HIS A 162 -7.58 -6.02 1.31
N ALA A 163 -7.78 -6.53 2.53
CA ALA A 163 -6.73 -6.67 3.53
C ALA A 163 -5.79 -7.85 3.20
N LEU A 164 -4.71 -7.99 3.98
CA LEU A 164 -3.87 -9.19 3.95
C LEU A 164 -4.74 -10.42 4.26
N GLN A 165 -4.88 -11.32 3.29
CA GLN A 165 -5.66 -12.54 3.47
C GLN A 165 -4.85 -13.55 4.30
N SER A 166 -5.51 -14.20 5.27
CA SER A 166 -4.91 -15.30 6.03
C SER A 166 -4.83 -16.59 5.22
N SER A 167 -5.67 -16.74 4.21
CA SER A 167 -5.60 -17.84 3.24
C SER A 167 -6.14 -17.45 1.87
N PHE A 168 -5.63 -18.10 0.82
CA PHE A 168 -6.12 -17.99 -0.56
C PHE A 168 -5.73 -19.24 -1.35
N ALA A 169 -6.22 -19.37 -2.59
CA ALA A 169 -5.88 -20.49 -3.46
C ALA A 169 -5.39 -20.00 -4.83
N ILE A 170 -4.48 -20.75 -5.45
CA ILE A 170 -4.04 -20.60 -6.84
C ILE A 170 -4.02 -22.00 -7.46
N GLY A 171 -4.85 -22.24 -8.46
CA GLY A 171 -5.02 -23.57 -9.05
C GLY A 171 -5.41 -24.59 -7.98
N ALA A 172 -4.64 -25.69 -7.88
CA ALA A 172 -4.86 -26.76 -6.92
C ALA A 172 -4.20 -26.51 -5.53
N TYR A 173 -3.54 -25.38 -5.34
CA TYR A 173 -2.74 -25.09 -4.14
C TYR A 173 -3.43 -24.08 -3.24
N ARG A 174 -3.49 -24.39 -1.94
CA ARG A 174 -3.99 -23.49 -0.90
C ARG A 174 -2.82 -22.89 -0.13
N PHE A 175 -2.82 -21.59 0.03
CA PHE A 175 -1.83 -20.86 0.80
C PHE A 175 -2.48 -20.43 2.10
N ARG A 176 -1.83 -20.66 3.23
CA ARG A 176 -2.30 -20.20 4.53
C ARG A 176 -1.17 -19.67 5.40
N ARG A 177 -1.51 -18.69 6.22
CA ARG A 177 -0.65 -18.24 7.31
C ARG A 177 -0.76 -19.21 8.49
N VAL A 178 0.39 -19.61 9.02
CA VAL A 178 0.51 -20.45 10.21
C VAL A 178 1.01 -19.59 11.36
N HIS A 179 0.36 -19.73 12.51
CA HIS A 179 0.80 -19.13 13.76
C HIS A 179 1.59 -20.17 14.55
N VAL A 180 2.52 -19.70 15.38
CA VAL A 180 3.40 -20.58 16.17
C VAL A 180 2.61 -21.45 17.15
N ASP A 181 1.45 -20.96 17.61
CA ASP A 181 0.58 -21.66 18.56
C ASP A 181 -0.51 -22.51 17.87
N ALA A 182 -0.49 -22.63 16.54
CA ALA A 182 -1.56 -23.26 15.78
C ALA A 182 -1.22 -24.67 15.28
N ASP A 183 -2.25 -25.50 15.14
CA ASP A 183 -2.20 -26.81 14.49
C ASP A 183 -1.70 -26.67 13.04
N GLY A 184 -0.43 -27.00 12.84
CA GLY A 184 0.28 -26.83 11.57
C GLY A 184 1.68 -26.27 11.71
N PHE A 185 2.02 -25.65 12.85
CA PHE A 185 3.36 -25.14 13.10
C PHE A 185 4.41 -26.27 13.13
N ASP A 186 4.18 -27.33 13.89
CA ASP A 186 5.11 -28.47 13.94
C ASP A 186 5.24 -29.20 12.59
N ARG A 187 4.18 -29.15 11.77
CA ARG A 187 4.20 -29.69 10.39
C ARG A 187 5.09 -28.85 9.50
N PHE A 188 5.04 -27.52 9.63
CA PHE A 188 5.96 -26.61 8.96
C PHE A 188 7.41 -26.87 9.39
N CYS A 189 7.69 -27.00 10.70
CA CYS A 189 9.05 -27.23 11.20
C CYS A 189 9.65 -28.51 10.64
N ARG A 190 8.89 -29.62 10.68
CA ARG A 190 9.30 -30.91 10.09
C ARG A 190 9.47 -30.84 8.58
N PHE A 191 8.56 -30.18 7.87
CA PHE A 191 8.67 -29.98 6.43
C PHE A 191 9.98 -29.27 6.07
N TYR A 192 10.27 -28.13 6.72
CA TYR A 192 11.47 -27.36 6.40
C TYR A 192 12.76 -28.10 6.76
N ALA A 193 12.80 -28.81 7.89
CA ALA A 193 13.97 -29.59 8.29
C ALA A 193 14.32 -30.68 7.26
N ARG A 194 13.33 -31.40 6.72
CA ARG A 194 13.51 -32.40 5.65
C ARG A 194 14.01 -31.82 4.33
N GLN A 195 13.88 -30.52 4.11
CA GLN A 195 14.41 -29.85 2.92
C GLN A 195 15.89 -29.48 3.06
N ILE A 196 16.45 -29.56 4.27
CA ILE A 196 17.86 -29.27 4.58
C ILE A 196 18.65 -30.56 4.77
N VAL A 197 18.08 -31.51 5.53
CA VAL A 197 18.73 -32.78 5.87
C VAL A 197 18.50 -33.80 4.74
N PRO A 198 19.52 -34.59 4.35
CA PRO A 198 19.34 -35.69 3.41
C PRO A 198 18.24 -36.66 3.87
N PRO A 199 17.51 -37.31 2.95
CA PRO A 199 16.37 -38.16 3.28
C PRO A 199 16.70 -39.35 4.18
N ASP A 200 17.97 -39.75 4.28
CA ASP A 200 18.41 -40.93 5.03
C ASP A 200 18.63 -40.67 6.54
N ASP A 201 18.57 -39.42 7.01
CA ASP A 201 18.86 -39.05 8.40
C ASP A 201 17.66 -38.39 9.10
N ASN A 202 16.63 -39.19 9.35
CA ASN A 202 15.39 -38.75 10.01
C ASN A 202 15.63 -38.18 11.42
N ARG A 203 16.61 -38.72 12.17
CA ARG A 203 16.89 -38.29 13.54
C ARG A 203 17.43 -36.85 13.55
N LYS A 204 18.36 -36.54 12.64
CA LYS A 204 18.88 -35.18 12.46
C LYS A 204 17.81 -34.21 11.95
N ALA A 205 16.88 -34.67 11.12
CA ALA A 205 15.75 -33.87 10.68
C ALA A 205 14.81 -33.49 11.84
N ASP A 206 14.52 -34.42 12.75
CA ASP A 206 13.68 -34.15 13.93
C ASP A 206 14.37 -33.22 14.93
N ASP A 207 15.67 -33.39 15.16
CA ASP A 207 16.47 -32.48 15.99
C ASP A 207 16.48 -31.06 15.42
N LEU A 208 16.69 -30.94 14.11
CA LEU A 208 16.64 -29.66 13.41
C LEU A 208 15.23 -29.04 13.48
N ALA A 209 14.17 -29.84 13.33
CA ALA A 209 12.79 -29.36 13.46
C ALA A 209 12.50 -28.80 14.85
N ARG A 210 13.00 -29.44 15.92
CA ARG A 210 12.90 -28.93 17.30
C ARG A 210 13.66 -27.62 17.49
N ALA A 211 14.87 -27.51 16.95
CA ALA A 211 15.64 -26.26 16.99
C ALA A 211 14.93 -25.12 16.24
N ILE A 212 14.41 -25.41 15.04
CA ILE A 212 13.58 -24.49 14.25
C ILE A 212 12.36 -24.02 15.07
N ALA A 213 11.67 -24.93 15.73
CA ALA A 213 10.48 -24.63 16.53
C ALA A 213 10.80 -23.70 17.70
N ALA A 214 11.91 -23.94 18.41
CA ALA A 214 12.37 -23.08 19.50
C ALA A 214 12.66 -21.64 19.01
N MET A 215 13.39 -21.50 17.90
CA MET A 215 13.71 -20.18 17.32
C MET A 215 12.46 -19.39 16.91
N GLU A 216 11.48 -20.03 16.27
CA GLU A 216 10.26 -19.33 15.82
C GLU A 216 9.33 -18.99 17.00
N ARG A 217 9.33 -19.80 18.08
CA ARG A 217 8.65 -19.46 19.34
C ARG A 217 9.23 -18.22 19.99
N GLU A 218 10.57 -18.09 19.99
CA GLU A 218 11.23 -16.88 20.48
C GLU A 218 10.88 -15.63 19.66
N LEU A 219 10.70 -15.80 18.34
CA LEU A 219 10.26 -14.71 17.44
C LEU A 219 8.80 -14.32 17.66
N GLY A 220 7.96 -15.25 18.11
CA GLY A 220 6.56 -15.01 18.45
C GLY A 220 5.77 -14.32 17.33
N ARG A 221 5.21 -13.15 17.63
CA ARG A 221 4.33 -12.40 16.71
C ARG A 221 5.06 -11.74 15.54
N ASP A 222 6.38 -11.61 15.61
CA ASP A 222 7.19 -11.00 14.56
C ASP A 222 7.47 -11.97 13.41
N ALA A 223 7.35 -13.27 13.67
CA ALA A 223 7.40 -14.33 12.67
C ALA A 223 6.04 -14.48 11.96
N CYS A 224 6.06 -14.40 10.63
CA CYS A 224 4.94 -14.66 9.76
C CYS A 224 5.29 -15.84 8.86
N ILE A 225 4.75 -17.01 9.18
CA ILE A 225 5.00 -18.25 8.44
C ILE A 225 3.84 -18.45 7.46
N PHE A 226 4.16 -18.74 6.21
CA PHE A 226 3.18 -19.12 5.19
C PHE A 226 3.55 -20.47 4.62
N ILE A 227 2.55 -21.30 4.41
CA ILE A 227 2.70 -22.61 3.79
C ILE A 227 1.80 -22.72 2.56
N ALA A 228 2.26 -23.51 1.59
CA ALA A 228 1.50 -23.96 0.44
C ALA A 228 1.11 -25.42 0.67
N GLU A 229 -0.17 -25.72 0.53
CA GLU A 229 -0.75 -27.04 0.74
C GLU A 229 -1.42 -27.54 -0.54
N ARG A 230 -1.28 -28.83 -0.82
CA ARG A 230 -2.08 -29.55 -1.81
C ARG A 230 -2.88 -30.63 -1.08
N GLY A 231 -4.20 -30.44 -0.98
CA GLY A 231 -5.02 -31.25 -0.08
C GLY A 231 -4.57 -31.06 1.38
N GLN A 232 -4.08 -32.12 2.01
CA GLN A 232 -3.52 -32.06 3.37
C GLN A 232 -1.98 -32.01 3.40
N GLU A 233 -1.27 -32.10 2.28
CA GLU A 233 0.20 -32.15 2.27
C GLU A 233 0.81 -30.74 2.14
N ILE A 234 1.89 -30.46 2.89
CA ILE A 234 2.67 -29.22 2.72
C ILE A 234 3.66 -29.42 1.58
N VAL A 235 3.55 -28.60 0.53
CA VAL A 235 4.42 -28.66 -0.65
C VAL A 235 5.41 -27.50 -0.72
N GLY A 236 5.24 -26.48 0.13
CA GLY A 236 6.18 -25.37 0.22
C GLY A 236 5.93 -24.47 1.43
N CYS A 237 6.94 -23.69 1.79
CA CYS A 237 6.86 -22.73 2.88
C CYS A 237 7.73 -21.49 2.61
N ILE A 238 7.37 -20.39 3.28
CA ILE A 238 8.19 -19.18 3.35
C ILE A 238 7.99 -18.53 4.72
N ARG A 239 9.07 -18.08 5.35
CA ARG A 239 9.03 -17.40 6.64
C ARG A 239 9.48 -15.96 6.49
N CYS A 240 8.65 -15.03 6.96
CA CYS A 240 8.94 -13.62 6.97
C CYS A 240 9.08 -13.11 8.42
N ILE A 241 10.17 -12.42 8.75
CA ILE A 241 10.35 -11.74 10.03
C ILE A 241 10.20 -10.25 9.82
N LEU A 242 9.28 -9.64 10.58
CA LEU A 242 9.12 -8.20 10.62
C LEU A 242 10.27 -7.55 11.41
N ASP A 243 10.70 -6.38 10.98
CA ASP A 243 11.76 -5.64 11.68
C ASP A 243 11.37 -5.33 13.13
N ARG A 244 12.29 -5.62 14.05
CA ARG A 244 12.10 -5.49 15.50
C ARG A 244 12.90 -4.31 16.00
N LYS A 245 12.32 -3.49 16.87
CA LYS A 245 13.06 -2.40 17.51
C LYS A 245 14.21 -3.00 18.31
N GLN A 246 15.44 -2.57 18.01
CA GLN A 246 16.67 -2.92 18.75
C GLN A 246 17.06 -4.41 18.76
N ARG A 247 16.48 -5.25 17.89
CA ARG A 247 16.94 -6.64 17.72
C ARG A 247 17.33 -6.91 16.28
N PRO A 248 18.57 -7.36 16.01
CA PRO A 248 19.00 -7.73 14.67
C PRO A 248 18.16 -8.89 14.13
N PHE A 249 18.11 -9.02 12.81
CA PHE A 249 17.68 -10.26 12.18
C PHE A 249 18.69 -11.37 12.44
N PRO A 250 18.27 -12.65 12.44
CA PRO A 250 19.22 -13.78 12.52
C PRO A 250 20.37 -13.66 11.52
N MET A 251 20.04 -13.27 10.27
CA MET A 251 21.00 -12.99 9.20
C MET A 251 22.03 -11.91 9.55
N GLU A 252 21.67 -10.86 10.30
CA GLU A 252 22.63 -9.83 10.72
C GLU A 252 23.65 -10.39 11.72
N THR A 253 23.20 -11.26 12.63
CA THR A 253 24.06 -11.92 13.60
C THR A 253 24.96 -12.96 12.95
N ASP A 254 24.38 -13.87 12.14
CA ASP A 254 25.10 -14.96 11.48
C ASP A 254 26.15 -14.42 10.50
N MET A 255 25.80 -13.37 9.74
CA MET A 255 26.66 -12.82 8.69
C MET A 255 27.48 -11.60 9.11
N ARG A 256 27.39 -11.17 10.38
CA ARG A 256 28.00 -9.93 10.90
C ARG A 256 27.67 -8.71 10.03
N LEU A 257 26.40 -8.58 9.63
CA LEU A 257 25.89 -7.50 8.82
C LEU A 257 25.15 -6.47 9.69
N CYS A 258 25.14 -5.21 9.25
CA CYS A 258 24.39 -4.14 9.89
C CYS A 258 23.39 -3.51 8.91
N PHE A 259 22.09 -3.70 9.15
CA PHE A 259 21.03 -3.09 8.34
C PHE A 259 20.52 -1.76 8.91
N ALA A 260 21.25 -1.14 9.87
CA ALA A 260 20.91 0.19 10.36
C ALA A 260 20.76 1.25 9.24
N PRO A 261 21.59 1.28 8.17
CA PRO A 261 21.39 2.22 7.06
C PRO A 261 20.03 2.04 6.36
N LEU A 262 19.60 0.79 6.17
CA LEU A 262 18.29 0.48 5.59
C LEU A 262 17.16 0.90 6.54
N ARG A 263 17.28 0.61 7.84
CA ARG A 263 16.30 0.99 8.88
C ARG A 263 16.08 2.51 8.96
N ARG A 264 17.13 3.30 8.73
CA ARG A 264 17.04 4.78 8.68
C ARG A 264 16.20 5.26 7.51
N SER A 265 16.29 4.57 6.37
CA SER A 265 15.55 4.91 5.16
C SER A 265 14.14 4.30 5.11
N GLY A 266 13.87 3.21 5.83
CA GLY A 266 12.56 2.57 5.81
C GLY A 266 12.49 1.27 6.62
N ARG A 267 11.30 0.66 6.66
CA ARG A 267 11.07 -0.60 7.37
C ARG A 267 11.61 -1.79 6.58
N LEU A 268 12.10 -2.78 7.30
CA LEU A 268 12.67 -4.00 6.75
C LEU A 268 11.74 -5.21 6.91
N LEU A 269 11.88 -6.16 5.99
CA LEU A 269 11.33 -7.51 6.10
C LEU A 269 12.44 -8.51 5.78
N TYR A 270 12.65 -9.48 6.64
CA TYR A 270 13.59 -10.57 6.37
C TYR A 270 12.84 -11.82 5.92
N ILE A 271 13.13 -12.27 4.71
CA ILE A 271 12.62 -13.53 4.17
C ILE A 271 13.67 -14.60 4.34
N GLY A 272 13.26 -15.72 4.90
CA GLY A 272 14.11 -16.88 5.11
C GLY A 272 13.26 -18.12 5.11
N ARG A 273 13.91 -19.28 5.21
CA ARG A 273 13.24 -20.58 5.22
C ARG A 273 12.22 -20.77 4.09
N LEU A 274 12.50 -20.16 2.93
CA LEU A 274 11.81 -20.50 1.70
C LEU A 274 12.15 -21.95 1.39
N ALA A 275 11.19 -22.81 1.15
CA ALA A 275 11.44 -24.15 0.63
C ALA A 275 10.25 -24.63 -0.19
N VAL A 276 10.52 -25.39 -1.24
CA VAL A 276 9.52 -26.02 -2.09
C VAL A 276 10.00 -27.45 -2.32
N ASP A 277 9.08 -28.38 -2.09
CA ASP A 277 9.30 -29.80 -2.31
C ASP A 277 9.79 -30.04 -3.75
N ALA A 278 10.74 -30.96 -3.93
CA ALA A 278 11.39 -31.21 -5.21
C ALA A 278 10.38 -31.49 -6.34
N ALA A 279 9.30 -32.22 -6.07
CA ALA A 279 8.27 -32.56 -7.05
C ALA A 279 7.44 -31.34 -7.54
N TYR A 280 7.53 -30.22 -6.82
CA TYR A 280 6.72 -29.02 -7.05
C TYR A 280 7.53 -27.78 -7.45
N ARG A 281 8.86 -27.88 -7.59
CA ARG A 281 9.74 -26.73 -7.89
C ARG A 281 9.47 -26.09 -9.25
N ASP A 282 9.09 -26.89 -10.24
CA ASP A 282 8.78 -26.42 -11.58
C ASP A 282 7.34 -25.93 -11.73
N ARG A 283 6.55 -25.95 -10.64
CA ARG A 283 5.16 -25.46 -10.63
C ARG A 283 5.16 -23.97 -10.29
N PRO A 284 4.93 -23.07 -11.27
CA PRO A 284 4.97 -21.63 -11.03
C PRO A 284 3.93 -21.18 -9.99
N ASP A 285 2.79 -21.86 -9.90
CA ASP A 285 1.71 -21.54 -8.96
C ASP A 285 2.18 -21.57 -7.49
N VAL A 286 3.00 -22.55 -7.12
CA VAL A 286 3.50 -22.71 -5.74
C VAL A 286 4.42 -21.55 -5.39
N LEU A 287 5.43 -21.31 -6.22
CA LEU A 287 6.42 -20.27 -5.96
C LEU A 287 5.80 -18.86 -6.05
N ASN A 288 4.95 -18.61 -7.05
CA ASN A 288 4.24 -17.34 -7.20
C ASN A 288 3.29 -17.07 -6.02
N GLY A 289 2.60 -18.10 -5.52
CA GLY A 289 1.75 -17.95 -4.34
C GLY A 289 2.54 -17.68 -3.05
N LEU A 290 3.67 -18.35 -2.84
CA LEU A 290 4.56 -18.05 -1.71
C LEU A 290 5.10 -16.62 -1.80
N PHE A 291 5.44 -16.16 -3.01
CA PHE A 291 5.89 -14.79 -3.23
C PHE A 291 4.78 -13.77 -2.99
N LYS A 292 3.57 -14.04 -3.47
CA LYS A 292 2.39 -13.23 -3.17
C LYS A 292 2.19 -13.05 -1.66
N CYS A 293 2.43 -14.08 -0.84
CA CYS A 293 2.31 -13.99 0.61
C CYS A 293 3.21 -12.91 1.22
N PHE A 294 4.50 -12.91 0.88
CA PHE A 294 5.41 -11.90 1.45
C PHE A 294 5.17 -10.51 0.85
N VAL A 295 4.77 -10.42 -0.42
CA VAL A 295 4.49 -9.14 -1.09
C VAL A 295 3.28 -8.46 -0.45
N ASP A 296 2.18 -9.20 -0.27
CA ASP A 296 1.00 -8.66 0.41
C ASP A 296 1.32 -8.31 1.87
N LEU A 297 2.16 -9.12 2.56
CA LEU A 297 2.62 -8.80 3.90
C LEU A 297 3.44 -7.50 3.92
N ALA A 298 4.39 -7.34 2.99
CA ALA A 298 5.24 -6.16 2.86
C ALA A 298 4.42 -4.89 2.62
N LEU A 299 3.44 -4.95 1.71
CA LEU A 299 2.51 -3.85 1.47
C LEU A 299 1.61 -3.57 2.67
N SER A 300 1.15 -4.61 3.36
CA SER A 300 0.28 -4.46 4.53
C SER A 300 0.97 -3.75 5.71
N ARG A 301 2.30 -3.94 5.84
CA ARG A 301 3.13 -3.45 6.95
C ARG A 301 3.99 -2.22 6.61
N ASP A 302 3.79 -1.63 5.44
CA ASP A 302 4.53 -0.47 4.95
C ASP A 302 6.05 -0.71 4.89
N ILE A 303 6.46 -1.91 4.46
CA ILE A 303 7.86 -2.29 4.28
C ILE A 303 8.46 -1.57 3.08
N SER A 304 9.69 -1.09 3.20
CA SER A 304 10.43 -0.42 2.12
C SER A 304 11.49 -1.32 1.49
N PHE A 305 12.08 -2.22 2.26
CA PHE A 305 13.16 -3.07 1.82
C PHE A 305 12.94 -4.50 2.31
N VAL A 306 13.32 -5.46 1.48
CA VAL A 306 13.27 -6.88 1.82
C VAL A 306 14.68 -7.43 1.75
N VAL A 307 15.11 -8.16 2.77
CA VAL A 307 16.40 -8.84 2.82
C VAL A 307 16.16 -10.34 2.90
N ALA A 308 17.04 -11.14 2.30
CA ALA A 308 16.92 -12.58 2.33
C ALA A 308 18.28 -13.27 2.24
N GLU A 309 18.29 -14.54 2.62
CA GLU A 309 19.39 -15.48 2.38
C GLU A 309 19.04 -16.36 1.18
N GLY A 310 19.83 -16.26 0.12
CA GLY A 310 19.67 -17.06 -1.08
C GLY A 310 20.66 -18.22 -1.09
N LEU A 311 20.16 -19.46 -1.06
CA LEU A 311 20.99 -20.60 -1.48
C LEU A 311 21.38 -20.43 -2.95
N ALA A 312 22.58 -20.88 -3.33
CA ALA A 312 23.09 -20.75 -4.70
C ALA A 312 22.09 -21.26 -5.76
N SER A 313 21.46 -22.41 -5.48
CA SER A 313 20.43 -23.02 -6.35
C SER A 313 19.16 -22.17 -6.53
N ARG A 314 18.89 -21.21 -5.63
CA ARG A 314 17.67 -20.38 -5.63
C ARG A 314 17.91 -18.93 -6.00
N LEU A 315 19.17 -18.52 -6.12
CA LEU A 315 19.54 -17.18 -6.58
C LEU A 315 18.89 -16.77 -7.91
N PRO A 316 18.80 -17.63 -8.94
CA PRO A 316 18.14 -17.25 -10.20
C PRO A 316 16.67 -16.86 -10.01
N ALA A 317 15.95 -17.57 -9.13
CA ALA A 317 14.55 -17.26 -8.82
C ALA A 317 14.40 -15.92 -8.10
N TYR A 318 15.26 -15.65 -7.12
CA TYR A 318 15.30 -14.36 -6.44
C TYR A 318 15.63 -13.20 -7.38
N ARG A 319 16.61 -13.38 -8.28
CA ARG A 319 16.96 -12.36 -9.29
C ARG A 319 15.81 -12.06 -10.25
N LYS A 320 15.04 -13.07 -10.66
CA LYS A 320 13.81 -12.88 -11.46
C LYS A 320 12.75 -12.03 -10.73
N LEU A 321 12.78 -11.96 -9.40
CA LEU A 321 11.91 -11.09 -8.61
C LEU A 321 12.48 -9.69 -8.38
N GLY A 322 13.66 -9.39 -8.91
CA GLY A 322 14.37 -8.13 -8.70
C GLY A 322 15.20 -8.07 -7.43
N PHE A 323 15.47 -9.20 -6.77
CA PHE A 323 16.49 -9.23 -5.73
C PHE A 323 17.88 -9.11 -6.36
N GLU A 324 18.73 -8.34 -5.70
CA GLU A 324 20.11 -8.12 -6.09
C GLU A 324 21.04 -8.64 -4.97
N PRO A 325 22.20 -9.22 -5.31
CA PRO A 325 23.20 -9.58 -4.32
C PRO A 325 23.66 -8.31 -3.59
N MET A 326 23.78 -8.40 -2.26
CA MET A 326 24.25 -7.27 -1.46
C MET A 326 25.70 -6.95 -1.75
N PHE A 327 26.54 -7.96 -2.03
CA PHE A 327 27.96 -7.79 -2.31
C PHE A 327 28.34 -8.35 -3.68
N ALA A 328 29.34 -7.73 -4.32
CA ALA A 328 29.89 -8.22 -5.58
C ALA A 328 30.51 -9.61 -5.40
N SER A 329 30.58 -10.41 -6.47
CA SER A 329 31.16 -11.78 -6.42
C SER A 329 32.63 -11.82 -6.00
N THR A 330 33.34 -10.70 -6.11
CA THR A 330 34.73 -10.54 -5.67
C THR A 330 34.88 -10.28 -4.17
N ASP A 331 33.79 -9.94 -3.47
CA ASP A 331 33.81 -9.70 -2.03
C ASP A 331 33.66 -11.03 -1.28
N PRO A 332 34.49 -11.32 -0.26
CA PRO A 332 34.36 -12.54 0.54
C PRO A 332 32.99 -12.64 1.26
N ARG A 333 32.28 -11.53 1.45
CA ARG A 333 30.91 -11.50 2.02
C ARG A 333 29.82 -11.89 1.01
N HIS A 334 30.20 -12.17 -0.24
CA HIS A 334 29.26 -12.61 -1.27
C HIS A 334 28.62 -13.97 -0.95
N SER A 335 29.35 -14.85 -0.27
CA SER A 335 28.89 -16.15 0.20
C SER A 335 29.36 -16.35 1.64
N ILE A 336 28.43 -16.61 2.55
CA ILE A 336 28.74 -16.75 3.98
C ILE A 336 28.14 -18.06 4.48
N ARG A 337 28.95 -18.80 5.25
CA ARG A 337 28.53 -20.02 5.92
C ARG A 337 27.72 -19.70 7.17
N MET A 338 26.48 -20.16 7.20
CA MET A 338 25.54 -19.91 8.29
C MET A 338 25.81 -20.83 9.49
N SER A 339 25.29 -20.45 10.66
CA SER A 339 25.40 -21.20 11.92
C SER A 339 24.88 -22.65 11.83
N LEU A 340 23.94 -22.90 10.94
CA LEU A 340 23.38 -24.24 10.64
C LEU A 340 24.19 -25.03 9.60
N GLY A 341 25.36 -24.53 9.18
CA GLY A 341 26.36 -25.27 8.40
C GLY A 341 26.24 -25.17 6.88
N TYR A 342 25.32 -24.37 6.34
CA TYR A 342 25.10 -24.17 4.90
C TYR A 342 25.60 -22.81 4.41
N ASP A 343 26.05 -22.74 3.14
CA ASP A 343 26.48 -21.49 2.50
C ASP A 343 25.30 -20.75 1.87
N CYS A 344 25.25 -19.43 2.07
CA CYS A 344 24.21 -18.60 1.47
C CYS A 344 24.73 -17.23 1.02
N HIS A 345 24.00 -16.64 0.10
CA HIS A 345 24.29 -15.33 -0.46
C HIS A 345 23.33 -14.28 0.14
N PRO A 346 23.85 -13.18 0.70
CA PRO A 346 23.01 -12.10 1.18
C PRO A 346 22.44 -11.34 0.00
N ILE A 347 21.11 -11.31 -0.09
CA ILE A 347 20.39 -10.63 -1.17
C ILE A 347 19.41 -9.62 -0.60
N TYR A 348 19.15 -8.55 -1.35
CA TYR A 348 18.20 -7.53 -0.96
C TYR A 348 17.30 -7.14 -2.13
N LEU A 349 16.13 -6.61 -1.82
CA LEU A 349 15.18 -6.06 -2.76
C LEU A 349 14.77 -4.67 -2.26
N ASN A 350 15.02 -3.66 -3.09
CA ASN A 350 14.42 -2.33 -2.89
C ASN A 350 12.95 -2.38 -3.32
N PHE A 351 12.12 -2.90 -2.42
CA PHE A 351 10.69 -3.06 -2.63
C PHE A 351 10.01 -1.74 -2.95
N ALA A 352 10.44 -0.65 -2.30
CA ALA A 352 9.95 0.69 -2.59
C ALA A 352 10.22 1.11 -4.04
N ARG A 353 11.44 0.88 -4.54
CA ARG A 353 11.80 1.17 -5.93
C ARG A 353 10.95 0.36 -6.91
N LEU A 354 10.70 -0.91 -6.62
CA LEU A 354 9.87 -1.78 -7.45
C LEU A 354 8.44 -1.24 -7.58
N VAL A 355 7.79 -0.90 -6.45
CA VAL A 355 6.41 -0.37 -6.45
C VAL A 355 6.32 1.02 -7.08
N PHE A 356 7.32 1.90 -6.87
CA PHE A 356 7.33 3.25 -7.44
C PHE A 356 7.63 3.28 -8.95
N LEU A 357 8.61 2.47 -9.41
CA LEU A 357 9.07 2.49 -10.82
C LEU A 357 8.21 1.66 -11.77
N GLN A 358 7.42 0.70 -11.26
CA GLN A 358 6.38 0.02 -12.06
C GLN A 358 5.37 0.98 -12.70
N GLY A 359 5.27 2.22 -12.21
CA GLY A 359 4.45 3.24 -12.82
C GLY A 359 4.96 3.79 -14.15
N SER A 360 6.28 3.73 -14.43
CA SER A 360 6.90 4.65 -15.40
C SER A 360 7.56 4.00 -16.61
N ALA A 361 7.76 2.67 -16.67
CA ALA A 361 8.39 2.06 -17.85
C ALA A 361 8.00 0.58 -18.05
N ALA A 362 7.50 0.32 -19.26
CA ALA A 362 7.43 -0.96 -19.98
C ALA A 362 6.56 -2.12 -19.40
N PRO A 363 6.03 -3.01 -20.26
CA PRO A 363 5.21 -4.14 -19.84
C PRO A 363 6.02 -5.12 -19.00
N ASP A 364 5.34 -5.75 -18.04
CA ASP A 364 5.82 -6.75 -17.08
C ASP A 364 6.98 -7.63 -17.59
N ARG A 365 8.23 -7.21 -17.37
CA ARG A 365 9.38 -8.13 -17.49
C ARG A 365 9.34 -9.26 -16.45
N TYR A 366 8.55 -9.10 -15.39
CA TYR A 366 8.62 -9.94 -14.18
C TYR A 366 7.26 -10.48 -13.69
N GLY A 367 6.15 -10.27 -14.43
CA GLY A 367 4.82 -10.80 -14.09
C GLY A 367 4.25 -10.36 -12.73
N PHE A 368 4.89 -9.41 -12.05
CA PHE A 368 4.62 -9.05 -10.67
C PHE A 368 3.26 -8.33 -10.53
N ALA A 369 2.83 -7.57 -11.53
CA ALA A 369 1.57 -6.82 -11.46
C ALA A 369 0.31 -7.72 -11.36
N GLY A 370 0.39 -8.97 -11.81
CA GLY A 370 -0.71 -9.93 -11.76
C GLY A 370 -1.03 -10.43 -10.34
N PHE A 371 -0.04 -10.49 -9.45
CA PHE A 371 -0.17 -11.14 -8.14
C PHE A 371 -0.36 -10.16 -6.97
N VAL A 372 -0.08 -8.88 -7.18
CA VAL A 372 -0.09 -7.86 -6.14
C VAL A 372 -1.52 -7.44 -5.79
N ASN A 373 -1.82 -7.39 -4.49
CA ASN A 373 -3.05 -6.75 -4.03
C ASN A 373 -3.03 -5.25 -4.36
N ARG A 374 -3.81 -4.86 -5.37
CA ARG A 374 -3.90 -3.49 -5.90
C ARG A 374 -4.25 -2.45 -4.83
N TYR A 375 -5.09 -2.79 -3.85
CA TYR A 375 -5.46 -1.86 -2.79
C TYR A 375 -4.28 -1.62 -1.84
N LEU A 376 -3.61 -2.69 -1.42
CA LEU A 376 -2.45 -2.57 -0.54
C LEU A 376 -1.31 -1.80 -1.22
N ALA A 377 -1.11 -2.01 -2.53
CA ALA A 377 -0.17 -1.23 -3.34
C ALA A 377 -0.52 0.27 -3.39
N GLU A 378 -1.77 0.60 -3.71
CA GLU A 378 -2.23 1.99 -3.77
C GLU A 378 -2.12 2.68 -2.39
N ARG A 379 -2.55 1.99 -1.32
CA ARG A 379 -2.48 2.48 0.06
C ARG A 379 -1.03 2.72 0.50
N TRP A 380 -0.16 1.74 0.26
CA TRP A 380 1.26 1.82 0.57
C TRP A 380 1.90 3.02 -0.15
N PHE A 381 1.63 3.18 -1.45
CA PHE A 381 2.15 4.29 -2.25
C PHE A 381 1.73 5.64 -1.68
N LYS A 382 0.42 5.81 -1.40
CA LYS A 382 -0.12 7.06 -0.83
C LYS A 382 0.49 7.38 0.52
N ARG A 383 0.61 6.40 1.42
CA ARG A 383 1.25 6.57 2.73
C ARG A 383 2.72 6.98 2.60
N LYS A 384 3.47 6.33 1.71
CA LYS A 384 4.90 6.60 1.52
C LYS A 384 5.15 7.94 0.85
N ALA A 385 4.35 8.30 -0.15
CA ALA A 385 4.41 9.62 -0.76
C ALA A 385 4.15 10.72 0.27
N LEU A 386 3.12 10.56 1.11
CA LEU A 386 2.81 11.50 2.19
C LEU A 386 3.94 11.60 3.23
N ALA A 387 4.46 10.46 3.71
CA ALA A 387 5.52 10.43 4.71
C ALA A 387 6.85 11.05 4.23
N ASN A 388 7.06 11.16 2.92
CA ASN A 388 8.28 11.70 2.33
C ASN A 388 8.08 13.06 1.64
N ILE A 389 6.89 13.66 1.69
CA ILE A 389 6.59 14.91 0.96
C ILE A 389 7.47 16.08 1.41
N LEU A 390 7.85 16.11 2.68
CA LEU A 390 8.73 17.13 3.27
C LEU A 390 10.20 16.68 3.37
N ARG A 391 10.52 15.45 2.96
CA ARG A 391 11.88 14.90 3.11
C ARG A 391 12.71 15.21 1.86
N PRO A 392 13.99 15.57 2.02
CA PRO A 392 14.89 15.75 0.89
C PRO A 392 15.00 14.47 0.07
N SER A 393 15.07 14.61 -1.25
CA SER A 393 14.93 13.48 -2.18
C SER A 393 16.01 12.41 -2.04
N GLY A 394 17.20 12.76 -1.55
CA GLY A 394 18.28 11.80 -1.24
C GLY A 394 17.98 10.85 -0.07
N ARG A 395 16.96 11.13 0.75
CA ARG A 395 16.52 10.27 1.86
C ARG A 395 15.31 9.40 1.50
N TRP A 396 14.91 9.39 0.24
CA TRP A 396 13.75 8.61 -0.20
C TRP A 396 14.11 7.13 -0.35
N PRO A 397 13.29 6.19 0.16
CA PRO A 397 13.61 4.76 0.13
C PRO A 397 13.85 4.21 -1.29
N TRP A 398 13.13 4.71 -2.29
CA TRP A 398 13.25 4.27 -3.69
C TRP A 398 14.48 4.83 -4.42
N ARG A 399 15.25 5.74 -3.78
CA ARG A 399 16.53 6.27 -4.28
C ARG A 399 17.73 5.75 -3.47
N PHE A 400 17.51 4.78 -2.57
CA PHE A 400 18.57 4.21 -1.74
C PHE A 400 19.66 3.52 -2.58
N ASP A 401 20.92 3.79 -2.27
CA ASP A 401 22.11 3.19 -2.88
C ASP A 401 22.75 2.16 -1.92
N LEU A 402 23.00 0.95 -2.43
CA LEU A 402 23.68 -0.14 -1.74
C LEU A 402 25.04 0.24 -1.17
N LYS A 403 25.75 1.17 -1.80
CA LYS A 403 27.07 1.64 -1.31
C LYS A 403 27.01 2.12 0.15
N GLN A 404 25.86 2.59 0.61
CA GLN A 404 25.64 3.00 2.00
C GLN A 404 25.64 1.83 2.99
N ILE A 405 25.30 0.61 2.55
CA ILE A 405 25.41 -0.61 3.36
C ILE A 405 26.86 -1.05 3.44
N HIS A 406 27.62 -0.92 2.35
CA HIS A 406 29.04 -1.31 2.31
C HIS A 406 29.93 -0.44 3.20
N ALA A 407 29.55 0.82 3.38
CA ALA A 407 30.29 1.79 4.19
C ALA A 407 29.95 1.75 5.69
N ALA A 408 28.86 1.09 6.09
CA ALA A 408 28.46 0.97 7.49
C ALA A 408 29.16 -0.24 8.13
N ARG A 409 30.16 0.03 8.97
CA ARG A 409 30.71 -0.95 9.92
C ARG A 409 29.95 -0.89 11.23
#